data_AF-A0A5N4CW07-F1
#
_entry.id   AF-A0A5N4CW07-F1
#
_cell.length_a   1.000
_cell.length_b   1.000
_cell.length_c   1.000
_cell.angle_alpha   90.00
_cell.angle_beta   90.00
_cell.angle_gamma   90.00
#
_symmetry.space_group_name_H-M   'P 1'
#
loop_
_entity.id
_entity.type
_entity.pdbx_description
1 polymer ?
#
loop_
_entity_poly.entity_id
_entity_poly.type
_entity_poly.pdbx_seq_one_letter_code
_entity_poly.pdbx_strand_id
1 'polypeptide(L)'
;MRRGCWEGKAGQGWAGKAGQGRAGAGFPAVRGESLLEGQPTRVLLFRGRRAGQAQLLLSPGLLSRTAMISQFFILSSKGDPLIYKDFRGDCGCRDVAELFYRKLTGLPGDESPVVMHHGDRHFIHVRHSGLYLVATTSENISPFSLLELLSRLATLLGDYCGSLGEGTISRNVALVYELLDEVLDYGYVQTTSTEMLRNFIQTEAVVSKPFSLFDLSSVGLFGAETQQSKVAPSSAASRPVLSSRSDQSQKNEVFLDVVERLSVLIASNGSLLKVDVQGEIRLKSFLPSGSEMRIGLTEEFCVGKSELRGEESLFLGYGPGIRVDEVSFHSSVHLDEFESHRILRLQPPQGELTVMRYQLSDDLPSPLPFRLFPSVQWDRGSGRLQVYLKLRCDLPPKSQALNVRLHLPLPRGVVSLSQELSSPEQKAELGEGALRWDLPRVQGGSQLSGLFQHLPPPLPSQMDVPGLPGPPGQGSSTSAPPLGLGPASLSFELPRHTCSGLQVRFLRLAFRPCGNANPHKWVRHLSHSDAYVIRI
;
A
#
# COMPACT_ATOMS: atom_id res chain seq x y z
N MET A 1 -15.89 -68.82 -3.58
CA MET A 1 -16.31 -69.74 -2.49
C MET A 1 -15.81 -69.12 -1.19
N ARG A 2 -16.55 -68.79 -0.13
CA ARG A 2 -17.93 -68.99 0.36
C ARG A 2 -18.31 -67.67 1.08
N ARG A 3 -19.39 -66.93 0.77
CA ARG A 3 -20.80 -67.05 1.24
C ARG A 3 -20.99 -67.45 2.71
N GLY A 4 -21.75 -66.63 3.44
CA GLY A 4 -22.39 -66.93 4.71
C GLY A 4 -23.28 -65.77 5.20
N CYS A 5 -24.56 -65.76 4.78
CA CYS A 5 -25.68 -65.05 5.41
C CYS A 5 -26.02 -65.66 6.78
N TRP A 6 -26.78 -64.92 7.62
CA TRP A 6 -28.02 -65.31 8.35
C TRP A 6 -28.60 -63.97 8.92
N GLU A 7 -29.71 -63.43 8.38
CA GLU A 7 -31.09 -63.46 8.93
C GLU A 7 -31.19 -63.12 10.43
N GLY A 8 -32.02 -62.21 10.96
CA GLY A 8 -33.25 -61.56 10.52
C GLY A 8 -34.25 -61.58 11.69
N LYS A 9 -34.83 -60.43 12.09
CA LYS A 9 -36.13 -60.37 12.78
C LYS A 9 -36.75 -58.97 12.71
N ALA A 10 -37.93 -58.93 12.08
CA ALA A 10 -38.84 -57.80 12.00
C ALA A 10 -39.76 -57.76 13.23
N GLY A 11 -40.40 -56.60 13.48
CA GLY A 11 -41.62 -56.59 14.29
C GLY A 11 -42.09 -55.23 14.82
N GLN A 12 -43.07 -54.67 14.09
CA GLN A 12 -44.21 -53.87 14.59
C GLN A 12 -44.04 -52.36 14.84
N GLY A 13 -44.69 -51.59 13.96
CA GLY A 13 -45.17 -50.25 14.26
C GLY A 13 -46.63 -50.29 14.73
N TRP A 14 -47.07 -49.23 15.40
CA TRP A 14 -48.48 -48.88 15.61
C TRP A 14 -48.68 -47.39 15.32
N ALA A 15 -49.78 -47.10 14.62
CA ALA A 15 -50.14 -45.80 14.08
C ALA A 15 -51.03 -44.99 15.04
N GLY A 16 -50.86 -43.67 15.00
CA GLY A 16 -51.92 -42.65 14.88
C GLY A 16 -52.87 -42.39 16.06
N LYS A 17 -52.93 -41.11 16.50
CA LYS A 17 -54.18 -40.33 16.52
C LYS A 17 -53.93 -38.83 16.73
N ALA A 18 -54.72 -38.04 16.00
CA ALA A 18 -54.79 -36.59 15.99
C ALA A 18 -55.54 -36.02 17.22
N GLY A 19 -55.26 -34.76 17.54
CA GLY A 19 -56.05 -33.94 18.47
C GLY A 19 -55.78 -32.44 18.27
N GLN A 20 -56.83 -31.71 17.90
CA GLN A 20 -56.90 -30.25 17.74
C GLN A 20 -56.83 -29.50 19.08
N GLY A 21 -56.41 -28.23 19.06
CA GLY A 21 -57.10 -27.17 19.83
C GLY A 21 -56.27 -26.20 20.71
N ARG A 22 -55.95 -25.04 20.11
CA ARG A 22 -56.05 -23.63 20.62
C ARG A 22 -55.44 -23.13 21.97
N ALA A 23 -54.89 -21.92 21.82
CA ALA A 23 -54.70 -20.79 22.77
C ALA A 23 -53.56 -20.93 23.81
N GLY A 24 -52.74 -19.93 24.13
CA GLY A 24 -52.65 -18.52 23.77
C GLY A 24 -51.83 -17.79 24.84
N ALA A 25 -50.83 -16.98 24.46
CA ALA A 25 -50.17 -15.91 25.23
C ALA A 25 -49.06 -15.34 24.33
N GLY A 26 -48.96 -14.07 23.95
CA GLY A 26 -49.45 -12.84 24.58
C GLY A 26 -48.27 -12.03 25.11
N PHE A 27 -47.45 -11.43 24.22
CA PHE A 27 -46.46 -10.41 24.59
C PHE A 27 -46.98 -9.02 24.16
N PRO A 28 -46.79 -7.98 24.98
CA PRO A 28 -47.50 -6.72 24.81
C PRO A 28 -46.86 -5.83 23.73
N ALA A 29 -47.73 -5.22 22.93
CA ALA A 29 -47.44 -4.12 22.04
C ALA A 29 -47.40 -2.80 22.82
N VAL A 30 -46.39 -1.97 22.55
CA VAL A 30 -46.41 -0.55 22.91
C VAL A 30 -46.61 0.25 21.62
N ARG A 31 -47.80 0.85 21.48
CA ARG A 31 -48.05 2.05 20.66
C ARG A 31 -47.34 3.22 21.37
N GLY A 32 -46.64 4.15 20.76
CA GLY A 32 -46.74 4.70 19.42
C GLY A 32 -47.05 6.20 19.60
N GLU A 33 -46.10 7.08 19.32
CA GLU A 33 -46.38 8.47 18.95
C GLU A 33 -45.41 8.90 17.83
N SER A 34 -45.98 9.59 16.86
CA SER A 34 -45.47 9.87 15.53
C SER A 34 -45.68 11.35 15.23
N LEU A 35 -44.67 12.03 14.66
CA LEU A 35 -44.74 13.24 13.80
C LEU A 35 -43.30 13.49 13.30
N LEU A 36 -42.90 13.73 12.04
CA LEU A 36 -43.51 13.88 10.71
C LEU A 36 -42.37 13.76 9.67
N GLU A 37 -42.56 12.90 8.67
CA GLU A 37 -42.40 13.13 7.21
C GLU A 37 -41.24 13.99 6.65
N GLY A 38 -40.50 13.58 5.59
CA GLY A 38 -40.73 12.44 4.71
C GLY A 38 -39.74 12.24 3.53
N GLN A 39 -40.14 11.27 2.70
CA GLN A 39 -39.64 10.78 1.39
C GLN A 39 -38.51 9.71 1.40
N PRO A 40 -38.58 8.70 0.50
CA PRO A 40 -38.48 7.29 0.90
C PRO A 40 -37.23 6.57 0.40
N THR A 41 -36.52 5.90 1.31
CA THR A 41 -35.47 4.92 0.98
C THR A 41 -36.13 3.59 0.61
N ARG A 42 -36.17 3.22 -0.68
CA ARG A 42 -36.58 1.89 -1.12
C ARG A 42 -35.46 0.88 -0.82
N VAL A 43 -35.65 0.10 0.23
CA VAL A 43 -34.87 -1.12 0.53
C VAL A 43 -35.44 -2.26 -0.33
N LEU A 44 -34.66 -2.75 -1.30
CA LEU A 44 -35.01 -3.95 -2.08
C LEU A 44 -34.40 -5.20 -1.42
N LEU A 45 -35.25 -5.93 -0.71
CA LEU A 45 -35.02 -7.31 -0.27
C LEU A 45 -35.23 -8.26 -1.45
N PHE A 46 -34.20 -9.02 -1.84
CA PHE A 46 -34.34 -10.10 -2.82
C PHE A 46 -34.59 -11.44 -2.11
N ARG A 47 -35.78 -12.01 -2.31
CA ARG A 47 -36.08 -13.44 -2.08
C ARG A 47 -36.17 -14.12 -3.44
N GLY A 48 -35.38 -15.17 -3.63
CA GLY A 48 -35.24 -15.86 -4.92
C GLY A 48 -36.48 -16.64 -5.36
N ARG A 49 -36.67 -16.72 -6.68
CA ARG A 49 -37.25 -17.86 -7.42
C ARG A 49 -36.93 -17.75 -8.91
N ARG A 50 -36.93 -18.92 -9.57
CA ARG A 50 -36.33 -19.25 -10.87
C ARG A 50 -37.04 -18.65 -12.10
N ALA A 51 -36.22 -18.57 -13.16
CA ALA A 51 -36.48 -18.74 -14.60
C ALA A 51 -37.13 -17.60 -15.40
N GLY A 52 -36.48 -17.26 -16.53
CA GLY A 52 -37.09 -16.54 -17.65
C GLY A 52 -36.20 -15.44 -18.22
N GLN A 53 -35.77 -15.59 -19.48
CA GLN A 53 -35.17 -14.53 -20.28
C GLN A 53 -36.04 -13.26 -20.24
N ALA A 54 -35.45 -12.15 -19.80
CA ALA A 54 -36.00 -10.81 -20.00
C ALA A 54 -34.87 -9.91 -20.52
N GLN A 55 -34.88 -9.72 -21.84
CA GLN A 55 -34.03 -8.79 -22.55
C GLN A 55 -34.56 -7.38 -22.29
N LEU A 56 -33.96 -6.65 -21.36
CA LEU A 56 -34.28 -5.26 -21.08
C LEU A 56 -33.55 -4.37 -22.10
N LEU A 57 -34.30 -3.91 -23.10
CA LEU A 57 -33.93 -2.77 -23.94
C LEU A 57 -33.95 -1.50 -23.08
N LEU A 58 -32.76 -1.05 -22.65
CA LEU A 58 -32.58 0.25 -22.01
C LEU A 58 -32.62 1.36 -23.05
N SER A 59 -33.46 2.36 -22.78
CA SER A 59 -33.61 3.60 -23.55
C SER A 59 -32.30 4.42 -23.51
N PRO A 60 -31.90 5.12 -24.59
CA PRO A 60 -30.61 5.82 -24.68
C PRO A 60 -30.56 7.19 -23.94
N GLY A 61 -31.28 7.34 -22.83
CA GLY A 61 -31.51 8.64 -22.15
C GLY A 61 -30.89 8.80 -20.76
N LEU A 62 -30.19 7.80 -20.23
CA LEU A 62 -29.42 7.89 -18.99
C LEU A 62 -27.93 7.64 -19.29
N LEU A 63 -27.33 8.51 -20.10
CA LEU A 63 -25.90 8.69 -20.03
C LEU A 63 -25.60 9.25 -18.63
N SER A 64 -24.84 8.45 -17.88
CA SER A 64 -24.19 8.82 -16.64
C SER A 64 -23.80 10.30 -16.64
N ARG A 65 -24.06 11.03 -15.55
CA ARG A 65 -23.34 12.29 -15.28
C ARG A 65 -21.89 11.92 -14.98
N THR A 66 -21.17 11.48 -16.01
CA THR A 66 -19.77 11.09 -16.00
C THR A 66 -18.94 12.32 -15.67
N ALA A 67 -17.89 12.13 -14.87
CA ALA A 67 -16.93 13.16 -14.51
C ALA A 67 -16.44 13.89 -15.77
N MET A 68 -16.86 15.15 -15.92
CA MET A 68 -16.50 16.03 -17.03
C MET A 68 -15.19 16.77 -16.70
N ILE A 69 -14.10 16.32 -17.31
CA ILE A 69 -12.75 16.88 -17.09
C ILE A 69 -12.50 17.99 -18.12
N SER A 70 -12.04 19.14 -17.66
CA SER A 70 -11.69 20.24 -18.55
C SER A 70 -10.28 20.05 -19.12
N GLN A 71 -9.28 19.87 -18.25
CA GLN A 71 -7.87 19.75 -18.65
C GLN A 71 -7.18 18.66 -17.84
N PHE A 72 -6.14 18.07 -18.45
CA PHE A 72 -5.22 17.17 -17.80
C PHE A 72 -3.78 17.59 -18.09
N PHE A 73 -2.94 17.61 -17.08
CA PHE A 73 -1.51 17.89 -17.25
C PHE A 73 -0.63 17.12 -16.27
N ILE A 74 0.60 16.86 -16.70
CA ILE A 74 1.63 16.20 -15.90
C ILE A 74 2.77 17.18 -15.70
N LEU A 75 3.12 17.47 -14.44
CA LEU A 75 4.24 18.35 -14.10
C LEU A 75 5.42 17.57 -13.52
N SER A 76 6.62 18.08 -13.76
CA SER A 76 7.84 17.64 -13.08
C SER A 76 7.80 18.00 -11.58
N SER A 77 8.73 17.46 -10.81
CA SER A 77 8.91 17.84 -9.40
C SER A 77 9.18 19.35 -9.21
N LYS A 78 9.71 20.01 -10.24
CA LYS A 78 10.02 21.44 -10.28
C LYS A 78 8.90 22.30 -10.88
N GLY A 79 7.79 21.69 -11.29
CA GLY A 79 6.64 22.39 -11.86
C GLY A 79 6.65 22.55 -13.38
N ASP A 80 7.65 21.99 -14.08
CA ASP A 80 7.71 22.08 -15.53
C ASP A 80 6.63 21.21 -16.18
N PRO A 81 5.82 21.74 -17.12
CA PRO A 81 4.79 20.96 -17.79
C PRO A 81 5.40 19.97 -18.79
N LEU A 82 5.28 18.68 -18.50
CA LEU A 82 5.71 17.59 -19.38
C LEU A 82 4.62 17.25 -20.41
N ILE A 83 3.37 17.22 -19.97
CA ILE A 83 2.18 16.93 -20.79
C ILE A 83 1.11 17.95 -20.45
N TYR A 84 0.42 18.45 -21.47
CA TYR A 84 -0.72 19.34 -21.31
C TYR A 84 -1.77 19.03 -22.37
N LYS A 85 -2.97 18.67 -21.93
CA LYS A 85 -4.12 18.41 -22.80
C LYS A 85 -5.32 19.19 -22.29
N ASP A 86 -5.87 20.03 -23.17
CA ASP A 86 -7.16 20.67 -22.97
C ASP A 86 -8.20 19.89 -23.79
N PHE A 87 -9.21 19.33 -23.12
CA PHE A 87 -10.24 18.52 -23.77
C PHE A 87 -11.40 19.35 -24.28
N ARG A 88 -11.63 20.53 -23.68
CA ARG A 88 -12.81 21.34 -23.97
C ARG A 88 -12.49 22.64 -24.71
N GLY A 89 -11.27 23.16 -24.55
CA GLY A 89 -10.90 24.45 -25.12
C GLY A 89 -11.61 25.63 -24.47
N ASP A 90 -12.34 25.44 -23.36
CA ASP A 90 -13.04 26.53 -22.64
C ASP A 90 -12.06 27.51 -21.98
N CYS A 91 -10.76 27.23 -22.04
CA CYS A 91 -9.76 27.82 -21.19
C CYS A 91 -8.79 28.61 -22.06
N GLY A 92 -9.02 29.92 -22.20
CA GLY A 92 -8.13 30.81 -22.95
C GLY A 92 -6.73 31.01 -22.35
N CYS A 93 -6.39 30.35 -21.24
CA CYS A 93 -5.17 30.56 -20.49
C CYS A 93 -4.25 29.34 -20.57
N ARG A 94 -3.10 29.48 -21.24
CA ARG A 94 -1.99 28.51 -21.24
C ARG A 94 -1.27 28.38 -19.89
N ASP A 95 -1.70 29.18 -18.90
CA ASP A 95 -1.04 29.43 -17.61
C ASP A 95 -1.61 28.60 -16.44
N VAL A 96 -2.54 27.68 -16.71
CA VAL A 96 -3.23 26.90 -15.67
C VAL A 96 -2.27 25.99 -14.89
N ALA A 97 -1.27 25.43 -15.58
CA ALA A 97 -0.23 24.58 -14.98
C ALA A 97 0.66 25.39 -14.01
N GLU A 98 1.10 26.57 -14.42
CA GLU A 98 1.92 27.46 -13.58
C GLU A 98 1.10 27.97 -12.38
N LEU A 99 -0.17 28.33 -12.60
CA LEU A 99 -1.07 28.75 -11.54
C LEU A 99 -1.26 27.67 -10.47
N PHE A 100 -1.43 26.41 -10.88
CA PHE A 100 -1.46 25.28 -9.98
C PHE A 100 -0.16 25.17 -9.18
N TYR A 101 0.99 25.21 -9.85
CA TYR A 101 2.29 25.02 -9.21
C TYR A 101 2.65 26.16 -8.25
N ARG A 102 2.34 27.41 -8.61
CA ARG A 102 2.50 28.57 -7.73
C ARG A 102 1.63 28.45 -6.48
N LYS A 103 0.42 27.92 -6.62
CA LYS A 103 -0.46 27.69 -5.48
C LYS A 103 0.07 26.57 -4.60
N LEU A 104 0.55 25.48 -5.20
CA LEU A 104 1.15 24.35 -4.51
C LEU A 104 2.36 24.78 -3.66
N THR A 105 3.25 25.59 -4.24
CA THR A 105 4.46 26.12 -3.58
C THR A 105 4.17 27.24 -2.58
N GLY A 106 3.05 27.94 -2.71
CA GLY A 106 2.61 28.99 -1.77
C GLY A 106 1.99 28.45 -0.47
N LEU A 107 1.80 27.13 -0.35
CA LEU A 107 1.23 26.53 0.86
C LEU A 107 2.29 26.31 1.95
N PRO A 108 2.01 26.68 3.21
CA PRO A 108 2.93 26.42 4.31
C PRO A 108 2.86 24.94 4.73
N GLY A 109 3.81 24.13 4.25
CA GLY A 109 3.96 22.73 4.66
C GLY A 109 4.25 21.78 3.49
N ASP A 110 4.74 20.57 3.82
CA ASP A 110 5.01 19.50 2.83
C ASP A 110 3.72 18.74 2.44
N GLU A 111 2.62 18.94 3.16
CA GLU A 111 1.32 18.32 2.88
C GLU A 111 0.44 19.24 2.04
N SER A 112 0.46 19.04 0.73
CA SER A 112 -0.43 19.73 -0.20
C SER A 112 -1.85 19.14 -0.16
N PRO A 113 -2.92 19.94 -0.09
CA PRO A 113 -4.29 19.45 -0.16
C PRO A 113 -4.56 18.87 -1.55
N VAL A 114 -5.10 17.65 -1.58
CA VAL A 114 -5.38 16.87 -2.80
C VAL A 114 -6.35 17.57 -3.75
N VAL A 115 -7.23 18.43 -3.22
CA VAL A 115 -8.15 19.25 -3.98
C VAL A 115 -7.89 20.72 -3.65
N MET A 116 -7.65 21.52 -4.68
CA MET A 116 -7.43 22.95 -4.57
C MET A 116 -8.44 23.71 -5.40
N HIS A 117 -8.93 24.84 -4.89
CA HIS A 117 -9.90 25.67 -5.59
C HIS A 117 -9.33 27.03 -5.99
N HIS A 118 -9.48 27.47 -7.24
CA HIS A 118 -9.08 28.81 -7.68
C HIS A 118 -10.02 29.33 -8.77
N GLY A 119 -10.63 30.50 -8.53
CA GLY A 119 -11.69 31.01 -9.40
C GLY A 119 -12.88 30.05 -9.41
N ASP A 120 -13.39 29.71 -10.59
CA ASP A 120 -14.46 28.72 -10.79
C ASP A 120 -13.90 27.34 -11.16
N ARG A 121 -12.71 27.01 -10.67
CA ARG A 121 -11.99 25.77 -11.05
C ARG A 121 -11.50 25.01 -9.83
N HIS A 122 -11.71 23.71 -9.90
CA HIS A 122 -11.14 22.73 -8.98
C HIS A 122 -9.94 22.06 -9.66
N PHE A 123 -8.83 22.00 -8.93
CA PHE A 123 -7.62 21.27 -9.26
C PHE A 123 -7.58 20.04 -8.37
N ILE A 124 -7.50 18.86 -8.98
CA ILE A 124 -7.37 17.59 -8.28
C ILE A 124 -6.04 17.01 -8.72
N HIS A 125 -5.17 16.63 -7.79
CA HIS A 125 -3.86 16.07 -8.13
C HIS A 125 -3.49 14.82 -7.35
N VAL A 126 -2.64 14.01 -7.97
CA VAL A 126 -1.94 12.89 -7.35
C VAL A 126 -0.45 13.06 -7.59
N ARG A 127 0.35 12.83 -6.55
CA ARG A 127 1.82 12.81 -6.65
C ARG A 127 2.30 11.37 -6.80
N HIS A 128 3.02 11.06 -7.88
CA HIS A 128 3.56 9.72 -8.14
C HIS A 128 4.99 9.82 -8.64
N SER A 129 5.96 9.18 -7.96
CA SER A 129 7.38 9.19 -8.32
C SER A 129 7.96 10.60 -8.59
N GLY A 130 7.51 11.58 -7.80
CA GLY A 130 7.93 12.99 -7.95
C GLY A 130 7.20 13.78 -9.04
N LEU A 131 6.35 13.14 -9.85
CA LEU A 131 5.48 13.81 -10.83
C LEU A 131 4.16 14.22 -10.20
N TYR A 132 3.58 15.32 -10.69
CA TYR A 132 2.23 15.74 -10.36
C TYR A 132 1.30 15.47 -11.54
N LEU A 133 0.35 14.56 -11.37
CA LEU A 133 -0.73 14.33 -12.33
C LEU A 133 -1.93 15.14 -11.86
N VAL A 134 -2.41 16.05 -12.69
CA VAL A 134 -3.45 17.02 -12.31
C VAL A 134 -4.58 17.00 -13.32
N ALA A 135 -5.82 16.96 -12.82
CA ALA A 135 -7.03 17.18 -13.58
C ALA A 135 -7.74 18.44 -13.08
N THR A 136 -8.33 19.19 -14.00
CA THR A 136 -9.16 20.36 -13.67
C THR A 136 -10.61 20.13 -14.05
N THR A 137 -11.51 20.69 -13.25
CA THR A 137 -12.94 20.74 -13.54
C THR A 137 -13.55 22.06 -13.08
N SER A 138 -14.50 22.60 -13.84
CA SER A 138 -15.39 23.68 -13.41
C SER A 138 -16.73 23.17 -12.88
N GLU A 139 -17.04 21.89 -13.11
CA GLU A 139 -18.28 21.25 -12.72
C GLU A 139 -18.18 20.62 -11.33
N ASN A 140 -19.32 20.54 -10.65
CA ASN A 140 -19.45 19.91 -9.34
C ASN A 140 -19.49 18.37 -9.48
N ILE A 141 -18.29 17.79 -9.61
CA ILE A 141 -18.06 16.34 -9.73
C ILE A 141 -17.45 15.82 -8.43
N SER A 142 -17.76 14.56 -8.08
CA SER A 142 -17.10 13.87 -6.97
C SER A 142 -15.57 13.87 -7.15
N PRO A 143 -14.79 14.50 -6.25
CA PRO A 143 -13.33 14.51 -6.35
C PRO A 143 -12.73 13.10 -6.29
N PHE A 144 -13.41 12.17 -5.61
CA PHE A 144 -12.99 10.78 -5.50
C PHE A 144 -12.92 10.07 -6.86
N SER A 145 -13.88 10.35 -7.76
CA SER A 145 -13.88 9.77 -9.11
C SER A 145 -12.69 10.26 -9.93
N LEU A 146 -12.31 11.53 -9.78
CA LEU A 146 -11.14 12.10 -10.44
C LEU A 146 -9.83 11.56 -9.84
N LEU A 147 -9.78 11.37 -8.52
CA LEU A 147 -8.62 10.76 -7.85
C LEU A 147 -8.40 9.31 -8.26
N GLU A 148 -9.47 8.53 -8.36
CA GLU A 148 -9.43 7.16 -8.86
C GLU A 148 -8.95 7.13 -10.32
N LEU A 149 -9.48 8.01 -11.17
CA LEU A 149 -9.04 8.13 -12.56
C LEU A 149 -7.56 8.51 -12.67
N LEU A 150 -7.09 9.53 -11.93
CA LEU A 150 -5.68 9.95 -11.95
C LEU A 150 -4.75 8.84 -11.48
N SER A 151 -5.16 8.11 -10.44
CA SER A 151 -4.41 6.95 -9.94
C SER A 151 -4.37 5.83 -10.99
N ARG A 152 -5.50 5.57 -11.65
CA ARG A 152 -5.59 4.57 -12.72
C ARG A 152 -4.77 4.97 -13.95
N LEU A 153 -4.78 6.25 -14.34
CA LEU A 153 -3.94 6.80 -15.39
C LEU A 153 -2.46 6.64 -15.07
N ALA A 154 -2.03 6.87 -13.82
CA ALA A 154 -0.64 6.63 -13.41
C ALA A 154 -0.23 5.16 -13.61
N THR A 155 -1.08 4.20 -13.20
CA THR A 155 -0.85 2.77 -13.44
C THR A 155 -0.82 2.43 -14.93
N LEU A 156 -1.73 3.00 -15.72
CA LEU A 156 -1.86 2.77 -17.15
C LEU A 156 -0.63 3.30 -17.91
N LEU A 157 -0.20 4.52 -17.60
CA LEU A 157 1.05 5.07 -18.12
C LEU A 157 2.25 4.19 -17.75
N GLY A 158 2.23 3.59 -16.55
CA GLY A 158 3.24 2.62 -16.14
C GLY A 158 3.20 1.29 -16.90
N ASP A 159 2.00 0.79 -17.21
CA ASP A 159 1.81 -0.43 -18.00
C ASP A 159 2.33 -0.25 -19.44
N TYR A 160 2.13 0.93 -20.04
CA TYR A 160 2.54 1.23 -21.42
C TYR A 160 3.98 1.72 -21.52
N CYS A 161 4.43 2.61 -20.63
CA CYS A 161 5.74 3.25 -20.72
C CYS A 161 6.80 2.63 -19.80
N GLY A 162 6.41 1.81 -18.81
CA GLY A 162 7.30 1.20 -17.83
C GLY A 162 7.36 1.98 -16.50
N SER A 163 8.55 2.20 -15.93
CA SER A 163 8.66 3.01 -14.71
C SER A 163 8.21 4.45 -14.96
N LEU A 164 7.18 4.90 -14.23
CA LEU A 164 6.67 6.28 -14.32
C LEU A 164 7.70 7.25 -13.70
N GLY A 165 8.28 8.08 -14.54
CA GLY A 165 9.26 9.10 -14.15
C GLY A 165 9.42 10.15 -15.26
N GLU A 166 10.00 11.29 -14.91
CA GLU A 166 10.16 12.44 -15.81
C GLU A 166 10.85 12.04 -17.13
N GLY A 167 11.99 11.33 -17.04
CA GLY A 167 12.71 10.87 -18.22
C GLY A 167 11.93 9.89 -19.10
N THR A 168 11.03 9.09 -18.52
CA THR A 168 10.18 8.14 -19.27
C THR A 168 9.08 8.87 -20.03
N ILE A 169 8.38 9.80 -19.36
CA ILE A 169 7.28 10.57 -19.96
C ILE A 169 7.81 11.44 -21.10
N SER A 170 8.93 12.14 -20.90
CA SER A 170 9.52 13.01 -21.93
C SER A 170 9.96 12.26 -23.19
N ARG A 171 10.28 10.96 -23.09
CA ARG A 171 10.62 10.11 -24.26
C ARG A 171 9.39 9.53 -24.96
N ASN A 172 8.27 9.41 -24.24
CA ASN A 172 7.06 8.73 -24.69
C ASN A 172 5.89 9.70 -24.91
N VAL A 173 6.15 11.00 -25.12
CA VAL A 173 5.12 12.05 -25.22
C VAL A 173 4.03 11.71 -26.25
N ALA A 174 4.40 11.19 -27.42
CA ALA A 174 3.44 10.78 -28.45
C ALA A 174 2.49 9.68 -27.97
N LEU A 175 3.04 8.63 -27.35
CA LEU A 175 2.27 7.53 -26.76
C LEU A 175 1.37 8.02 -25.63
N VAL A 176 1.84 8.95 -24.79
CA VAL A 176 1.02 9.53 -23.71
C VAL A 176 -0.17 10.31 -24.26
N TYR A 177 0.00 11.10 -25.33
CA TYR A 177 -1.13 11.81 -25.94
C TYR A 177 -2.13 10.86 -26.59
N GLU A 178 -1.66 9.84 -27.31
CA GLU A 178 -2.53 8.81 -27.89
C GLU A 178 -3.33 8.07 -26.80
N LEU A 179 -2.68 7.73 -25.69
CA LEU A 179 -3.33 7.14 -24.53
C LEU A 179 -4.41 8.04 -23.93
N LEU A 180 -4.13 9.34 -23.79
CA LEU A 180 -5.11 10.28 -23.25
C LEU A 180 -6.32 10.44 -24.16
N ASP A 181 -6.11 10.44 -25.48
CA ASP A 181 -7.20 10.56 -26.47
C ASP A 181 -8.13 9.34 -26.48
N GLU A 182 -7.59 8.14 -26.23
CA GLU A 182 -8.41 6.92 -26.14
C GLU A 182 -9.08 6.73 -24.78
N VAL A 183 -8.49 7.25 -23.69
CA VAL A 183 -9.08 7.16 -22.34
C VAL A 183 -10.15 8.24 -22.13
N LEU A 184 -9.91 9.45 -22.64
CA LEU A 184 -10.73 10.63 -22.43
C LEU A 184 -11.17 11.24 -23.76
N ASP A 185 -12.46 11.16 -24.05
CA ASP A 185 -13.06 11.84 -25.19
C ASP A 185 -13.88 13.04 -24.69
N TYR A 186 -13.49 14.24 -25.12
CA TYR A 186 -14.09 15.51 -24.70
C TYR A 186 -14.26 15.66 -23.17
N GLY A 187 -13.33 15.10 -22.40
CA GLY A 187 -13.34 15.13 -20.94
C GLY A 187 -14.17 14.04 -20.27
N TYR A 188 -14.77 13.13 -21.04
CA TYR A 188 -15.50 11.97 -20.53
C TYR A 188 -14.63 10.71 -20.57
N VAL A 189 -14.62 9.98 -19.45
CA VAL A 189 -13.91 8.70 -19.34
C VAL A 189 -14.60 7.63 -20.19
N GLN A 190 -13.90 7.11 -21.19
CA GLN A 190 -14.39 6.05 -22.08
C GLN A 190 -13.99 4.67 -21.56
N THR A 191 -12.68 4.40 -21.49
CA THR A 191 -12.15 3.12 -21.02
C THR A 191 -10.79 3.30 -20.36
N THR A 192 -10.55 2.54 -19.28
CA THR A 192 -9.28 2.54 -18.55
C THR A 192 -8.63 1.15 -18.51
N SER A 193 -9.15 0.22 -19.31
CA SER A 193 -8.63 -1.14 -19.43
C SER A 193 -7.45 -1.19 -20.38
N THR A 194 -6.30 -1.61 -19.86
CA THR A 194 -5.05 -1.78 -20.61
C THR A 194 -5.26 -2.67 -21.84
N GLU A 195 -6.07 -3.72 -21.72
CA GLU A 195 -6.35 -4.68 -22.80
C GLU A 195 -7.21 -4.12 -23.92
N MET A 196 -8.24 -3.35 -23.58
CA MET A 196 -9.13 -2.75 -24.58
C MET A 196 -8.38 -1.67 -25.38
N LEU A 197 -7.63 -0.83 -24.67
CA LEU A 197 -6.83 0.25 -25.25
C LEU A 197 -5.74 -0.24 -26.20
N ARG A 198 -5.21 -1.45 -25.97
CA ARG A 198 -4.15 -2.05 -26.80
C ARG A 198 -4.54 -2.13 -28.28
N ASN A 199 -5.83 -2.28 -28.58
CA ASN A 199 -6.31 -2.39 -29.96
C ASN A 199 -6.36 -1.05 -30.69
N PHE A 200 -6.38 0.07 -29.95
CA PHE A 200 -6.50 1.42 -30.49
C PHE A 200 -5.16 2.14 -30.57
N ILE A 201 -4.18 1.72 -29.75
CA ILE A 201 -2.86 2.35 -29.67
C ILE A 201 -1.88 1.75 -30.68
N GLN A 202 -1.27 2.63 -31.46
CA GLN A 202 -0.33 2.30 -32.52
C GLN A 202 1.12 2.64 -32.14
N THR A 203 1.33 3.65 -31.30
CA THR A 203 2.69 4.07 -30.90
C THR A 203 3.35 3.00 -30.01
N GLU A 204 4.60 2.66 -30.33
CA GLU A 204 5.40 1.76 -29.49
C GLU A 204 6.15 2.53 -28.40
N ALA A 205 6.25 1.93 -27.21
CA ALA A 205 6.94 2.53 -26.09
C ALA A 205 8.47 2.54 -26.29
N VAL A 206 9.08 3.70 -26.10
CA VAL A 206 10.52 3.89 -26.02
C VAL A 206 11.00 3.55 -24.62
N VAL A 207 11.42 2.29 -24.44
CA VAL A 207 11.93 1.78 -23.16
C VAL A 207 13.42 2.07 -23.04
N SER A 208 13.81 2.81 -22.00
CA SER A 208 15.21 2.89 -21.60
C SER A 208 15.64 1.52 -21.07
N LYS A 209 16.42 0.77 -21.85
CA LYS A 209 17.13 -0.41 -21.31
C LYS A 209 18.23 0.13 -20.38
N PRO A 210 18.17 -0.09 -19.05
CA PRO A 210 19.35 0.10 -18.24
C PRO A 210 20.41 -0.87 -18.77
N PHE A 211 21.60 -0.37 -19.07
CA PHE A 211 22.72 -1.20 -19.52
C PHE A 211 22.99 -2.28 -18.47
N SER A 212 22.65 -3.54 -18.79
CA SER A 212 22.93 -4.68 -17.95
C SER A 212 24.07 -5.45 -18.60
N LEU A 213 25.19 -5.59 -17.88
CA LEU A 213 26.30 -6.49 -18.27
C LEU A 213 25.82 -7.94 -18.51
N PHE A 214 24.63 -8.28 -17.98
CA PHE A 214 24.01 -9.60 -18.12
C PHE A 214 23.19 -9.79 -19.41
N ASP A 215 22.94 -8.73 -20.20
CA ASP A 215 22.32 -8.86 -21.54
C ASP A 215 23.29 -9.41 -22.60
N LEU A 216 24.58 -9.58 -22.26
CA LEU A 216 25.60 -10.21 -23.09
C LEU A 216 25.51 -11.76 -23.09
N SER A 217 24.31 -12.32 -22.93
CA SER A 217 24.07 -13.77 -23.04
C SER A 217 24.40 -14.36 -24.42
N SER A 218 24.61 -13.50 -25.43
CA SER A 218 25.11 -13.88 -26.76
C SER A 218 26.64 -14.01 -26.85
N VAL A 219 27.39 -13.65 -25.80
CA VAL A 219 28.82 -13.91 -25.71
C VAL A 219 29.01 -15.15 -24.85
N GLY A 220 29.06 -16.32 -25.51
CA GLY A 220 29.20 -17.61 -24.86
C GLY A 220 30.47 -17.71 -24.00
N LEU A 221 30.39 -17.30 -22.74
CA LEU A 221 31.36 -17.65 -21.71
C LEU A 221 30.91 -18.99 -21.10
N PHE A 222 31.60 -20.05 -21.53
CA PHE A 222 31.48 -21.39 -20.96
C PHE A 222 31.55 -21.35 -19.43
N GLY A 223 30.54 -21.90 -18.73
CA GLY A 223 30.63 -22.28 -17.32
C GLY A 223 29.74 -21.54 -16.30
N ALA A 224 28.92 -20.56 -16.71
CA ALA A 224 28.05 -19.82 -15.78
C ALA A 224 26.61 -20.39 -15.67
N GLU A 225 26.43 -21.71 -15.58
CA GLU A 225 25.12 -22.32 -15.29
C GLU A 225 24.79 -22.32 -13.78
N THR A 226 25.12 -21.24 -13.06
CA THR A 226 24.96 -21.21 -11.60
C THR A 226 24.10 -20.02 -11.14
N GLN A 227 22.93 -20.38 -10.58
CA GLN A 227 22.01 -19.55 -9.76
C GLN A 227 21.02 -18.57 -10.44
N GLN A 228 21.17 -18.23 -11.71
CA GLN A 228 20.29 -17.22 -12.36
C GLN A 228 18.82 -17.68 -12.57
N SER A 229 18.53 -18.99 -12.55
CA SER A 229 17.16 -19.50 -12.73
C SER A 229 16.22 -19.23 -11.54
N LYS A 230 16.72 -18.81 -10.37
CA LYS A 230 15.92 -18.70 -9.13
C LYS A 230 15.58 -17.26 -8.73
N VAL A 231 16.01 -16.25 -9.49
CA VAL A 231 15.79 -14.83 -9.15
C VAL A 231 15.25 -14.08 -10.36
N ALA A 232 14.13 -13.39 -10.18
CA ALA A 232 13.56 -12.53 -11.21
C ALA A 232 14.52 -11.37 -11.54
N PRO A 233 14.61 -10.92 -12.81
CA PRO A 233 15.37 -9.73 -13.14
C PRO A 233 14.81 -8.51 -12.39
N SER A 234 15.68 -7.66 -11.85
CA SER A 234 15.29 -6.49 -11.02
C SER A 234 14.40 -5.48 -11.75
N SER A 235 14.43 -5.47 -13.09
CA SER A 235 13.60 -4.63 -13.96
C SER A 235 12.22 -5.23 -14.28
N ALA A 236 11.89 -6.42 -13.80
CA ALA A 236 10.62 -7.08 -14.11
C ALA A 236 9.40 -6.25 -13.68
N ALA A 237 9.47 -5.62 -12.51
CA ALA A 237 8.40 -4.77 -12.00
C ALA A 237 8.17 -3.52 -12.86
N SER A 238 9.21 -2.97 -13.50
CA SER A 238 9.14 -1.76 -14.32
C SER A 238 9.00 -2.03 -15.82
N ARG A 239 8.95 -3.30 -16.25
CA ARG A 239 8.81 -3.66 -17.66
C ARG A 239 7.41 -3.27 -18.18
N PRO A 240 7.31 -2.60 -19.34
CA PRO A 240 6.03 -2.40 -20.00
C PRO A 240 5.36 -3.73 -20.36
N VAL A 241 4.05 -3.72 -20.29
CA VAL A 241 3.19 -4.87 -20.63
C VAL A 241 3.19 -5.12 -22.13
N LEU A 242 3.37 -4.06 -22.92
CA LEU A 242 3.51 -4.12 -24.36
C LEU A 242 5.00 -4.12 -24.73
N SER A 243 5.48 -5.25 -25.26
CA SER A 243 6.76 -5.27 -25.99
C SER A 243 6.55 -4.73 -27.41
N SER A 244 7.62 -4.18 -28.00
CA SER A 244 7.66 -3.86 -29.43
C SER A 244 7.14 -5.05 -30.25
N ARG A 245 6.38 -4.79 -31.32
CA ARG A 245 5.78 -5.81 -32.19
C ARG A 245 6.82 -6.75 -32.83
N SER A 246 8.10 -6.39 -32.74
CA SER A 246 9.26 -7.17 -33.20
C SER A 246 9.72 -8.28 -32.23
N ASP A 247 9.35 -8.27 -30.95
CA ASP A 247 9.85 -9.23 -29.95
C ASP A 247 8.83 -10.36 -29.73
N GLN A 248 8.86 -11.34 -30.63
CA GLN A 248 7.95 -12.50 -30.65
C GLN A 248 8.20 -13.51 -29.52
N SER A 249 9.14 -13.26 -28.60
CA SER A 249 9.34 -14.10 -27.41
C SER A 249 8.59 -13.54 -26.21
N GLN A 250 7.26 -13.59 -26.24
CA GLN A 250 6.46 -13.40 -25.03
C GLN A 250 6.74 -14.58 -24.09
N LYS A 251 7.69 -14.41 -23.18
CA LYS A 251 7.81 -15.31 -22.04
C LYS A 251 6.55 -15.11 -21.20
N ASN A 252 5.75 -16.17 -21.09
CA ASN A 252 4.57 -16.16 -20.24
C ASN A 252 5.04 -16.12 -18.79
N GLU A 253 5.03 -14.94 -18.16
CA GLU A 253 5.51 -14.74 -16.80
C GLU A 253 4.47 -14.02 -15.95
N VAL A 254 4.43 -14.35 -14.66
CA VAL A 254 3.58 -13.70 -13.66
C VAL A 254 4.42 -13.35 -12.45
N PHE A 255 4.28 -12.10 -12.00
CA PHE A 255 4.92 -11.59 -10.79
C PHE A 255 3.85 -11.28 -9.76
N LEU A 256 4.02 -11.80 -8.55
CA LEU A 256 3.14 -11.57 -7.42
C LEU A 256 3.94 -10.99 -6.27
N ASP A 257 3.69 -9.74 -5.95
CA ASP A 257 4.35 -9.00 -4.89
C ASP A 257 3.37 -8.83 -3.71
N VAL A 258 3.72 -9.41 -2.56
CA VAL A 258 3.08 -9.12 -1.27
C VAL A 258 3.88 -8.00 -0.62
N VAL A 259 3.30 -6.80 -0.58
CA VAL A 259 3.94 -5.59 -0.09
C VAL A 259 3.23 -5.13 1.19
N GLU A 260 3.97 -4.96 2.27
CA GLU A 260 3.45 -4.48 3.54
C GLU A 260 4.10 -3.18 3.98
N ARG A 261 3.28 -2.26 4.48
CA ARG A 261 3.67 -0.98 5.03
C ARG A 261 3.43 -1.00 6.53
N LEU A 262 4.49 -0.83 7.30
CA LEU A 262 4.42 -0.85 8.76
C LEU A 262 4.41 0.57 9.33
N SER A 263 3.37 0.87 10.10
CA SER A 263 3.17 2.12 10.84
C SER A 263 3.13 1.82 12.33
N VAL A 264 4.16 2.24 13.07
CA VAL A 264 4.39 1.89 14.48
C VAL A 264 4.71 3.14 15.27
N LEU A 265 4.08 3.28 16.44
CA LEU A 265 4.40 4.28 17.44
C LEU A 265 4.76 3.61 18.76
N ILE A 266 5.97 3.87 19.25
CA ILE A 266 6.49 3.35 20.52
C ILE A 266 6.64 4.51 21.50
N ALA A 267 6.15 4.33 22.74
CA ALA A 267 6.34 5.29 23.83
C ALA A 267 7.77 5.29 24.37
N SER A 268 8.14 6.31 25.16
CA SER A 268 9.48 6.45 25.74
C SER A 268 9.83 5.38 26.77
N ASN A 269 8.82 4.75 27.39
CA ASN A 269 9.00 3.58 28.25
C ASN A 269 9.17 2.26 27.46
N GLY A 270 9.16 2.31 26.12
CA GLY A 270 9.22 1.14 25.24
C GLY A 270 7.88 0.42 25.02
N SER A 271 6.78 0.90 25.60
CA SER A 271 5.45 0.31 25.36
C SER A 271 4.94 0.66 23.97
N LEU A 272 4.28 -0.29 23.34
CA LEU A 272 3.68 -0.12 22.03
C LEU A 272 2.39 0.71 22.13
N LEU A 273 2.33 1.85 21.46
CA LEU A 273 1.15 2.73 21.46
C LEU A 273 0.22 2.49 20.27
N LYS A 274 0.80 2.25 19.08
CA LYS A 274 0.06 1.97 17.86
C LYS A 274 0.87 1.05 16.98
N VAL A 275 0.19 0.07 16.37
CA VAL A 275 0.70 -0.69 15.24
C VAL A 275 -0.38 -0.83 14.20
N ASP A 276 -0.03 -0.52 12.97
CA ASP A 276 -0.86 -0.68 11.79
C ASP A 276 -0.01 -1.27 10.67
N VAL A 277 -0.49 -2.33 10.05
CA VAL A 277 0.11 -2.94 8.87
C VAL A 277 -0.88 -2.85 7.73
N GLN A 278 -0.50 -2.12 6.70
CA GLN A 278 -1.25 -2.02 5.45
C GLN A 278 -0.56 -2.90 4.42
N GLY A 279 -1.22 -3.98 4.03
CA GLY A 279 -0.73 -4.94 3.06
C GLY A 279 -1.46 -4.87 1.74
N GLU A 280 -0.73 -5.08 0.65
CA GLU A 280 -1.28 -5.18 -0.70
C GLU A 280 -0.67 -6.39 -1.41
N ILE A 281 -1.52 -7.15 -2.11
CA ILE A 281 -1.09 -8.17 -3.05
C ILE A 281 -1.17 -7.57 -4.46
N ARG A 282 -0.02 -7.30 -5.06
CA ARG A 282 0.10 -6.75 -6.41
C ARG A 282 0.50 -7.84 -7.38
N LEU A 283 -0.22 -7.94 -8.47
CA LEU A 283 0.02 -8.88 -9.54
C LEU A 283 0.45 -8.11 -10.78
N LYS A 284 1.53 -8.54 -11.43
CA LYS A 284 1.89 -8.10 -12.77
C LYS A 284 1.88 -9.28 -13.72
N SER A 285 0.89 -9.29 -14.62
CA SER A 285 0.65 -10.40 -15.54
C SER A 285 1.12 -10.06 -16.95
N PHE A 286 1.96 -10.93 -17.51
CA PHE A 286 2.32 -10.95 -18.94
C PHE A 286 1.65 -12.11 -19.67
N LEU A 287 0.58 -12.69 -19.08
CA LEU A 287 -0.15 -13.80 -19.69
C LEU A 287 -1.13 -13.32 -20.75
N PRO A 288 -1.50 -14.18 -21.71
CA PRO A 288 -2.64 -13.93 -22.58
C PRO A 288 -3.93 -13.70 -21.77
N SER A 289 -4.75 -12.76 -22.24
CA SER A 289 -6.05 -12.42 -21.67
C SER A 289 -6.95 -13.65 -21.53
N GLY A 290 -7.72 -13.72 -20.45
CA GLY A 290 -8.65 -14.84 -20.18
C GLY A 290 -8.01 -16.06 -19.49
N SER A 291 -6.72 -16.00 -19.15
CA SER A 291 -6.06 -17.03 -18.34
C SER A 291 -6.64 -17.03 -16.92
N GLU A 292 -7.23 -18.13 -16.47
CA GLU A 292 -7.69 -18.23 -15.08
C GLU A 292 -6.53 -18.56 -14.13
N MET A 293 -6.51 -17.89 -12.98
CA MET A 293 -5.50 -18.02 -11.94
C MET A 293 -6.12 -18.29 -10.57
N ARG A 294 -5.44 -19.10 -9.77
CA ARG A 294 -5.75 -19.37 -8.35
C ARG A 294 -4.55 -19.03 -7.48
N ILE A 295 -4.74 -18.16 -6.50
CA ILE A 295 -3.75 -17.78 -5.49
C ILE A 295 -4.19 -18.39 -4.16
N GLY A 296 -3.41 -19.32 -3.62
CA GLY A 296 -3.65 -19.88 -2.29
C GLY A 296 -2.93 -19.08 -1.22
N LEU A 297 -3.68 -18.52 -0.28
CA LEU A 297 -3.14 -17.81 0.89
C LEU A 297 -3.01 -18.75 2.09
N THR A 298 -2.33 -18.31 3.16
CA THR A 298 -2.26 -19.00 4.45
C THR A 298 -3.66 -19.43 4.92
N GLU A 299 -3.84 -20.69 5.35
CA GLU A 299 -5.15 -21.23 5.73
C GLU A 299 -5.74 -20.56 6.98
N GLU A 300 -4.87 -20.13 7.89
CA GLU A 300 -5.23 -19.45 9.13
C GLU A 300 -5.60 -17.97 8.93
N PHE A 301 -5.69 -17.50 7.69
CA PHE A 301 -6.15 -16.15 7.37
C PHE A 301 -7.61 -15.96 7.79
N CYS A 302 -7.90 -14.94 8.59
CA CYS A 302 -9.24 -14.62 9.09
C CYS A 302 -9.51 -13.13 8.94
N VAL A 303 -10.75 -12.78 8.56
CA VAL A 303 -11.19 -11.39 8.42
C VAL A 303 -12.17 -11.05 9.55
N GLY A 304 -11.92 -9.92 10.22
CA GLY A 304 -12.81 -9.32 11.21
C GLY A 304 -12.42 -9.58 12.66
N LYS A 305 -12.95 -8.70 13.53
CA LYS A 305 -12.83 -8.80 14.99
C LYS A 305 -13.84 -9.82 15.50
N SER A 306 -13.47 -11.10 15.51
CA SER A 306 -14.27 -12.08 16.24
C SER A 306 -14.19 -11.78 17.74
N GLU A 307 -15.32 -11.52 18.39
CA GLU A 307 -15.44 -11.24 19.83
C GLU A 307 -15.04 -12.42 20.73
N LEU A 308 -14.59 -13.54 20.15
CA LEU A 308 -13.99 -14.65 20.88
C LEU A 308 -12.57 -14.29 21.33
N ARG A 309 -12.46 -13.28 22.21
CA ARG A 309 -11.40 -13.20 23.21
C ARG A 309 -11.60 -14.37 24.18
N GLY A 310 -11.16 -15.56 23.80
CA GLY A 310 -11.30 -16.73 24.64
C GLY A 310 -10.10 -17.64 24.48
N GLU A 311 -9.54 -18.07 25.60
CA GLU A 311 -8.42 -18.99 25.78
C GLU A 311 -8.48 -20.29 24.94
N GLU A 312 -9.58 -20.56 24.22
CA GLU A 312 -9.76 -21.75 23.37
C GLU A 312 -8.88 -21.79 22.11
N SER A 313 -8.40 -20.66 21.58
CA SER A 313 -7.48 -20.69 20.43
C SER A 313 -6.10 -21.26 20.78
N LEU A 314 -5.72 -21.26 22.06
CA LEU A 314 -4.50 -21.90 22.55
C LEU A 314 -4.69 -23.42 22.79
N PHE A 315 -5.93 -23.90 22.96
CA PHE A 315 -6.23 -25.31 23.24
C PHE A 315 -6.28 -26.21 21.98
N LEU A 316 -6.46 -25.65 20.79
CA LEU A 316 -6.56 -26.41 19.54
C LEU A 316 -5.23 -26.60 18.79
N GLY A 317 -4.11 -26.09 19.30
CA GLY A 317 -2.78 -26.32 18.72
C GLY A 317 -2.52 -25.71 17.34
N TYR A 318 -3.48 -24.97 16.78
CA TYR A 318 -3.26 -24.10 15.62
C TYR A 318 -2.57 -22.82 16.10
N GLY A 319 -1.58 -22.34 15.35
CA GLY A 319 -0.76 -21.20 15.74
C GLY A 319 -1.56 -19.89 15.87
N PRO A 320 -0.89 -18.77 16.17
CA PRO A 320 -1.51 -17.45 16.08
C PRO A 320 -1.88 -17.19 14.62
N GLY A 321 -3.11 -17.54 14.23
CA GLY A 321 -3.61 -17.33 12.89
C GLY A 321 -3.60 -15.86 12.51
N ILE A 322 -3.44 -15.59 11.22
CA ILE A 322 -3.38 -14.23 10.68
C ILE A 322 -4.79 -13.63 10.74
N ARG A 323 -5.00 -12.68 11.64
CA ARG A 323 -6.25 -11.93 11.72
C ARG A 323 -6.05 -10.59 11.06
N VAL A 324 -7.02 -10.17 10.27
CA VAL A 324 -7.00 -8.89 9.57
C VAL A 324 -8.30 -8.18 9.90
N ASP A 325 -8.24 -6.88 10.19
CA ASP A 325 -9.43 -6.08 10.51
C ASP A 325 -10.29 -5.88 9.26
N GLU A 326 -9.66 -5.47 8.17
CA GLU A 326 -10.33 -5.08 6.93
C GLU A 326 -9.63 -5.67 5.71
N VAL A 327 -10.42 -6.17 4.75
CA VAL A 327 -9.92 -6.65 3.46
C VAL A 327 -10.78 -6.08 2.35
N SER A 328 -10.12 -5.59 1.30
CA SER A 328 -10.75 -5.23 0.04
C SER A 328 -10.18 -6.08 -1.10
N PHE A 329 -11.06 -6.50 -2.00
CA PHE A 329 -10.69 -7.30 -3.17
C PHE A 329 -10.93 -6.51 -4.43
N HIS A 330 -10.12 -6.77 -5.45
CA HIS A 330 -10.41 -6.29 -6.78
C HIS A 330 -11.69 -6.93 -7.34
N SER A 331 -12.42 -6.20 -8.17
CA SER A 331 -13.69 -6.66 -8.77
C SER A 331 -13.56 -7.92 -9.63
N SER A 332 -12.35 -8.21 -10.13
CA SER A 332 -12.04 -9.42 -10.91
C SER A 332 -11.81 -10.68 -10.06
N VAL A 333 -11.89 -10.58 -8.73
CA VAL A 333 -11.64 -11.69 -7.81
C VAL A 333 -12.95 -12.37 -7.43
N HIS A 334 -13.05 -13.66 -7.71
CA HIS A 334 -14.13 -14.52 -7.28
C HIS A 334 -13.80 -15.13 -5.91
N LEU A 335 -14.71 -14.92 -4.95
CA LEU A 335 -14.54 -15.30 -3.55
C LEU A 335 -15.15 -16.67 -3.19
N ASP A 336 -15.66 -17.41 -4.17
CA ASP A 336 -16.36 -18.69 -3.96
C ASP A 336 -15.49 -19.72 -3.21
N GLU A 337 -14.18 -19.76 -3.51
CA GLU A 337 -13.21 -20.66 -2.88
C GLU A 337 -12.48 -20.01 -1.68
N PHE A 338 -12.72 -18.71 -1.41
CA PHE A 338 -12.01 -17.96 -0.38
C PHE A 338 -12.44 -18.37 1.03
N GLU A 339 -13.73 -18.61 1.25
CA GLU A 339 -14.23 -18.92 2.60
C GLU A 339 -13.72 -20.27 3.12
N SER A 340 -13.71 -21.29 2.26
CA SER A 340 -13.35 -22.66 2.65
C SER A 340 -11.85 -22.97 2.54
N HIS A 341 -11.16 -22.36 1.58
CA HIS A 341 -9.79 -22.74 1.22
C HIS A 341 -8.79 -21.59 1.22
N ARG A 342 -9.25 -20.35 1.46
CA ARG A 342 -8.43 -19.12 1.34
C ARG A 342 -7.78 -19.01 -0.04
N ILE A 343 -8.53 -19.41 -1.08
CA ILE A 343 -8.11 -19.34 -2.47
C ILE A 343 -8.80 -18.15 -3.16
N LEU A 344 -7.99 -17.26 -3.73
CA LEU A 344 -8.46 -16.20 -4.62
C LEU A 344 -8.44 -16.71 -6.05
N ARG A 345 -9.62 -16.78 -6.68
CA ARG A 345 -9.77 -17.14 -8.10
C ARG A 345 -9.98 -15.86 -8.91
N LEU A 346 -9.21 -15.66 -9.97
CA LEU A 346 -9.34 -14.47 -10.81
C LEU A 346 -8.88 -14.74 -12.24
N GLN A 347 -9.38 -13.93 -13.17
CA GLN A 347 -8.83 -13.79 -14.51
C GLN A 347 -8.11 -12.44 -14.56
N PRO A 348 -6.79 -12.40 -14.38
CA PRO A 348 -6.08 -11.14 -14.34
C PRO A 348 -6.02 -10.51 -15.74
N PRO A 349 -6.23 -9.18 -15.85
CA PRO A 349 -5.90 -8.46 -17.06
C PRO A 349 -4.38 -8.45 -17.27
N GLN A 350 -3.95 -8.16 -18.49
CA GLN A 350 -2.55 -7.84 -18.77
C GLN A 350 -2.12 -6.57 -18.03
N GLY A 351 -0.98 -6.63 -17.34
CA GLY A 351 -0.41 -5.51 -16.59
C GLY A 351 -0.52 -5.60 -15.08
N GLU A 352 -0.36 -4.44 -14.43
CA GLU A 352 -0.39 -4.34 -12.97
C GLU A 352 -1.82 -4.29 -12.44
N LEU A 353 -2.10 -5.15 -11.46
CA LEU A 353 -3.37 -5.28 -10.78
C LEU A 353 -3.14 -5.45 -9.27
N THR A 354 -3.73 -4.58 -8.45
CA THR A 354 -3.83 -4.83 -7.01
C THR A 354 -4.98 -5.80 -6.75
N VAL A 355 -4.65 -7.06 -6.45
CA VAL A 355 -5.63 -8.16 -6.27
C VAL A 355 -6.41 -8.02 -4.97
N MET A 356 -5.70 -7.69 -3.89
CA MET A 356 -6.25 -7.61 -2.54
C MET A 356 -5.49 -6.55 -1.76
N ARG A 357 -6.19 -5.78 -0.92
CA ARG A 357 -5.59 -4.97 0.15
C ARG A 357 -6.13 -5.42 1.49
N TYR A 358 -5.29 -5.40 2.49
CA TYR A 358 -5.64 -5.82 3.84
C TYR A 358 -5.02 -4.89 4.88
N GLN A 359 -5.70 -4.73 6.01
CA GLN A 359 -5.25 -3.90 7.11
C GLN A 359 -5.33 -4.66 8.43
N LEU A 360 -4.24 -4.59 9.20
CA LEU A 360 -4.13 -5.19 10.52
C LEU A 360 -3.71 -4.10 11.52
N SER A 361 -4.51 -3.91 12.56
CA SER A 361 -4.27 -2.97 13.65
C SER A 361 -4.05 -3.72 14.97
N ASP A 362 -3.22 -3.12 15.83
CA ASP A 362 -3.00 -3.46 17.24
C ASP A 362 -2.37 -4.83 17.56
N ASP A 363 -2.77 -5.93 16.93
CA ASP A 363 -2.32 -7.29 17.25
C ASP A 363 -1.45 -7.89 16.12
N LEU A 364 -0.13 -7.72 16.22
CA LEU A 364 0.78 -8.39 15.30
C LEU A 364 1.05 -9.84 15.73
N PRO A 365 0.93 -10.81 14.81
CA PRO A 365 1.30 -12.19 15.10
C PRO A 365 2.82 -12.39 15.26
N SER A 366 3.63 -11.41 14.83
CA SER A 366 5.09 -11.43 14.93
C SER A 366 5.62 -10.22 15.70
N PRO A 367 6.75 -10.35 16.44
CA PRO A 367 7.35 -9.22 17.13
C PRO A 367 7.81 -8.17 16.11
N LEU A 368 7.82 -6.91 16.55
CA LEU A 368 8.35 -5.81 15.73
C LEU A 368 9.79 -6.07 15.29
N PRO A 369 10.17 -5.65 14.07
CA PRO A 369 11.47 -5.96 13.50
C PRO A 369 12.64 -5.30 14.24
N PHE A 370 12.39 -4.17 14.90
CA PHE A 370 13.40 -3.40 15.61
C PHE A 370 12.95 -3.00 17.01
N ARG A 371 13.91 -2.83 17.91
CA ARG A 371 13.73 -2.13 19.19
C ARG A 371 14.89 -1.18 19.41
N LEU A 372 14.59 0.05 19.80
CA LEU A 372 15.60 1.05 20.13
C LEU A 372 15.67 1.22 21.65
N PHE A 373 16.87 1.20 22.20
CA PHE A 373 17.15 1.50 23.59
C PHE A 373 17.98 2.80 23.65
N PRO A 374 17.32 3.96 23.77
CA PRO A 374 17.99 5.24 23.90
C PRO A 374 18.44 5.47 25.36
N SER A 375 19.61 6.10 25.52
CA SER A 375 20.10 6.64 26.80
C SER A 375 20.67 8.02 26.54
N VAL A 376 20.10 9.02 27.20
CA VAL A 376 20.44 10.43 26.99
C VAL A 376 21.01 10.99 28.28
N GLN A 377 22.21 11.54 28.22
CA GLN A 377 22.89 12.17 29.34
C GLN A 377 23.30 13.59 28.95
N TRP A 378 23.03 14.55 29.84
CA TRP A 378 23.45 15.93 29.68
C TRP A 378 24.48 16.27 30.76
N ASP A 379 25.71 16.54 30.34
CA ASP A 379 26.73 17.04 31.24
C ASP A 379 26.59 18.57 31.38
N ARG A 380 26.03 19.00 32.51
CA ARG A 380 25.86 20.43 32.83
C ARG A 380 27.19 21.17 32.97
N GLY A 381 28.29 20.47 33.26
CA GLY A 381 29.61 21.07 33.43
C GLY A 381 30.29 21.42 32.11
N SER A 382 30.25 20.50 31.13
CA SER A 382 30.85 20.71 29.81
C SER A 382 29.87 21.18 28.73
N GLY A 383 28.57 21.22 29.05
CA GLY A 383 27.49 21.47 28.10
C GLY A 383 27.29 20.33 27.11
N ARG A 384 27.96 19.19 27.26
CA ARG A 384 27.93 18.09 26.29
C ARG A 384 26.65 17.27 26.45
N LEU A 385 25.95 17.07 25.33
CA LEU A 385 24.87 16.10 25.22
C LEU A 385 25.44 14.78 24.69
N GLN A 386 25.34 13.73 25.49
CA GLN A 386 25.69 12.37 25.10
C GLN A 386 24.41 11.58 24.84
N VAL A 387 24.26 11.09 23.60
CA VAL A 387 23.15 10.24 23.18
C VAL A 387 23.72 8.87 22.83
N TYR A 388 23.43 7.87 23.64
CA TYR A 388 23.73 6.48 23.33
C TYR A 388 22.49 5.80 22.78
N LEU A 389 22.58 5.32 21.54
CA LEU A 389 21.51 4.59 20.88
C LEU A 389 21.93 3.14 20.67
N LYS A 390 21.12 2.21 21.15
CA LYS A 390 21.29 0.77 20.88
C LYS A 390 20.08 0.25 20.11
N LEU A 391 20.31 -0.11 18.84
CA LEU A 391 19.31 -0.68 17.96
C LEU A 391 19.45 -2.21 17.94
N ARG A 392 18.39 -2.90 18.34
CA ARG A 392 18.28 -4.36 18.29
C ARG A 392 17.39 -4.77 17.11
N CYS A 393 17.86 -5.70 16.29
CA CYS A 393 17.07 -6.31 15.22
C CYS A 393 16.48 -7.62 15.71
N ASP A 394 15.16 -7.68 15.87
CA ASP A 394 14.43 -8.86 16.38
C ASP A 394 13.90 -9.77 15.26
N LEU A 395 14.41 -9.59 14.04
CA LEU A 395 14.17 -10.51 12.93
C LEU A 395 14.84 -11.88 13.15
N PRO A 396 14.34 -12.95 12.50
CA PRO A 396 15.00 -14.24 12.50
C PRO A 396 16.46 -14.15 12.02
N PRO A 397 17.43 -14.90 12.58
CA PRO A 397 18.85 -14.80 12.22
C PRO A 397 19.20 -15.07 10.74
N LYS A 398 18.31 -15.76 10.02
CA LYS A 398 18.41 -16.02 8.57
C LYS A 398 17.94 -14.84 7.71
N SER A 399 17.24 -13.89 8.31
CA SER A 399 16.70 -12.70 7.68
C SER A 399 17.67 -11.53 7.84
N GLN A 400 17.52 -10.54 6.98
CA GLN A 400 18.31 -9.32 6.97
C GLN A 400 17.41 -8.14 6.65
N ALA A 401 17.67 -7.02 7.29
CA ALA A 401 17.11 -5.72 6.91
C ALA A 401 18.13 -4.96 6.07
N LEU A 402 17.64 -4.22 5.09
CA LEU A 402 18.44 -3.39 4.19
C LEU A 402 18.04 -1.92 4.35
N ASN A 403 18.97 -1.03 4.01
CA ASN A 403 18.75 0.42 3.94
C ASN A 403 18.12 0.97 5.24
N VAL A 404 18.57 0.47 6.39
CA VAL A 404 18.05 0.90 7.69
C VAL A 404 18.63 2.28 7.99
N ARG A 405 17.79 3.27 8.26
CA ARG A 405 18.22 4.63 8.59
C ARG A 405 17.43 5.15 9.78
N LEU A 406 18.15 5.57 10.81
CA LEU A 406 17.58 6.21 11.99
C LEU A 406 17.76 7.72 11.87
N HIS A 407 16.66 8.45 12.05
CA HIS A 407 16.61 9.90 12.06
C HIS A 407 16.18 10.37 13.44
N LEU A 408 17.05 11.12 14.13
CA LEU A 408 16.79 11.67 15.46
C LEU A 408 16.92 13.20 15.42
N PRO A 409 15.81 13.94 15.54
CA PRO A 409 15.86 15.39 15.66
C PRO A 409 16.59 15.81 16.93
N LEU A 410 17.56 16.72 16.79
CA LEU A 410 18.38 17.22 17.90
C LEU A 410 17.94 18.62 18.33
N PRO A 411 18.20 19.04 19.58
CA PRO A 411 18.02 20.41 19.99
C PRO A 411 18.80 21.39 19.11
N ARG A 412 18.26 22.61 18.96
CA ARG A 412 18.87 23.67 18.17
C ARG A 412 20.25 24.02 18.73
N GLY A 413 21.23 24.17 17.83
CA GLY A 413 22.59 24.55 18.17
C GLY A 413 23.59 23.39 18.21
N VAL A 414 23.25 22.15 17.92
CA VAL A 414 24.30 21.12 17.78
C VAL A 414 25.29 21.52 16.67
N VAL A 415 26.57 21.73 17.02
CA VAL A 415 27.62 22.20 16.09
C VAL A 415 28.52 21.07 15.60
N SER A 416 28.71 20.03 16.41
CA SER A 416 29.59 18.90 16.09
C SER A 416 29.01 17.56 16.54
N LEU A 417 29.40 16.50 15.84
CA LEU A 417 29.07 15.11 16.12
C LEU A 417 30.37 14.32 16.29
N SER A 418 30.60 13.74 17.47
CA SER A 418 31.55 12.64 17.62
C SER A 418 30.79 11.32 17.68
N GLN A 419 31.26 10.30 16.97
CA GLN A 419 30.60 9.00 16.88
C GLN A 419 31.52 7.86 17.32
N GLU A 420 30.97 6.93 18.09
CA GLU A 420 31.57 5.61 18.32
C GLU A 420 30.57 4.56 17.87
N LEU A 421 30.88 3.89 16.74
CA LEU A 421 29.98 2.95 16.08
C LEU A 421 30.45 1.51 16.30
N SER A 422 29.50 0.58 16.41
CA SER A 422 29.81 -0.82 16.65
C SER A 422 30.28 -1.61 15.42
N SER A 423 30.17 -1.06 14.21
CA SER A 423 30.62 -1.68 12.95
C SER A 423 31.08 -0.61 11.94
N PRO A 424 32.12 -0.89 11.12
CA PRO A 424 32.66 0.07 10.15
C PRO A 424 31.73 0.35 8.95
N GLU A 425 30.73 -0.50 8.69
CA GLU A 425 29.76 -0.27 7.60
C GLU A 425 28.73 0.81 7.94
N GLN A 426 28.65 1.18 9.22
CA GLN A 426 27.73 2.19 9.72
C GLN A 426 28.27 3.58 9.42
N LYS A 427 27.38 4.51 9.11
CA LYS A 427 27.72 5.92 8.95
C LYS A 427 26.74 6.75 9.76
N ALA A 428 27.22 7.73 10.51
CA ALA A 428 26.34 8.74 11.08
C ALA A 428 26.80 10.14 10.68
N GLU A 429 25.81 10.95 10.31
CA GLU A 429 26.01 12.30 9.81
C GLU A 429 25.03 13.24 10.52
N LEU A 430 25.46 14.48 10.72
CA LEU A 430 24.61 15.56 11.19
C LEU A 430 24.06 16.30 9.97
N GLY A 431 22.74 16.23 9.75
CA GLY A 431 22.07 16.90 8.64
C GLY A 431 20.88 17.72 9.15
N GLU A 432 20.77 18.99 8.75
CA GLU A 432 19.62 19.87 9.03
C GLU A 432 19.16 19.90 10.50
N GLY A 433 20.08 19.76 11.47
CA GLY A 433 19.75 19.75 12.90
C GLY A 433 19.23 18.40 13.41
N ALA A 434 19.43 17.32 12.67
CA ALA A 434 19.11 15.95 13.06
C ALA A 434 20.32 15.01 12.89
N LEU A 435 20.39 14.00 13.74
CA LEU A 435 21.31 12.88 13.60
C LEU A 435 20.70 11.88 12.61
N ARG A 436 21.42 11.59 11.52
CA ARG A 436 21.12 10.50 10.59
C ARG A 436 22.13 9.37 10.81
N TRP A 437 21.65 8.20 11.20
CA TRP A 437 22.47 6.99 11.36
C TRP A 437 22.06 5.95 10.32
N ASP A 438 22.91 5.78 9.32
CA ASP A 438 22.73 4.89 8.19
C ASP A 438 23.40 3.53 8.43
N LEU A 439 22.59 2.49 8.26
CA LEU A 439 22.91 1.09 8.49
C LEU A 439 22.56 0.30 7.21
N PRO A 440 23.50 0.14 6.26
CA PRO A 440 23.21 -0.47 4.96
C PRO A 440 22.61 -1.87 5.06
N ARG A 441 23.06 -2.64 6.06
CA ARG A 441 22.63 -4.01 6.31
C ARG A 441 22.62 -4.32 7.80
N VAL A 442 21.54 -4.94 8.27
CA VAL A 442 21.41 -5.39 9.66
C VAL A 442 20.92 -6.83 9.68
N GLN A 443 21.69 -7.74 10.27
CA GLN A 443 21.31 -9.15 10.39
C GLN A 443 20.28 -9.35 11.52
N GLY A 444 19.32 -10.25 11.34
CA GLY A 444 18.39 -10.64 12.41
C GLY A 444 19.11 -11.16 13.66
N GLY A 445 18.65 -10.76 14.84
CA GLY A 445 19.25 -11.08 16.12
C GLY A 445 20.47 -10.22 16.50
N SER A 446 20.96 -9.38 15.60
CA SER A 446 22.10 -8.49 15.89
C SER A 446 21.70 -7.27 16.72
N GLN A 447 22.70 -6.68 17.39
CA GLN A 447 22.58 -5.44 18.14
C GLN A 447 23.68 -4.50 17.68
N LEU A 448 23.30 -3.28 17.30
CA LEU A 448 24.22 -2.24 16.89
C LEU A 448 24.07 -1.07 17.85
N SER A 449 25.17 -0.39 18.17
CA SER A 449 25.14 0.78 19.04
C SER A 449 25.98 1.91 18.47
N GLY A 450 25.49 3.12 18.69
CA GLY A 450 26.18 4.37 18.40
C GLY A 450 26.19 5.26 19.65
N LEU A 451 27.36 5.73 20.06
CA LEU A 451 27.48 6.83 21.01
C LEU A 451 27.70 8.13 20.23
N PHE A 452 26.87 9.13 20.50
CA PHE A 452 26.93 10.43 19.86
C PHE A 452 27.16 11.49 20.91
N GLN A 453 28.25 12.26 20.80
CA GLN A 453 28.47 13.40 21.68
C GLN A 453 28.34 14.69 20.87
N HIS A 454 27.63 15.64 21.46
CA HIS A 454 27.30 16.91 20.85
C HIS A 454 27.71 18.06 21.77
N LEU A 455 28.23 19.11 21.15
CA LEU A 455 28.46 20.40 21.80
C LEU A 455 27.38 21.37 21.26
N PRO A 456 26.38 21.74 22.07
CA PRO A 456 25.58 22.93 21.80
C PRO A 456 26.50 24.17 21.93
N PRO A 457 26.22 25.29 21.24
CA PRO A 457 26.91 26.53 21.51
C PRO A 457 26.72 26.87 22.99
N PRO A 458 27.65 27.62 23.60
CA PRO A 458 27.36 28.23 24.88
C PRO A 458 26.04 29.00 24.70
N LEU A 459 25.00 28.63 25.46
CA LEU A 459 23.89 29.55 25.63
C LEU A 459 24.52 30.88 26.02
N PRO A 460 24.11 32.03 25.45
CA PRO A 460 24.39 33.29 26.13
C PRO A 460 23.91 33.05 27.56
N SER A 461 24.87 33.15 28.49
CA SER A 461 24.64 33.11 29.93
C SER A 461 23.24 33.63 30.19
N GLN A 462 22.42 32.88 30.93
CA GLN A 462 21.33 33.49 31.66
C GLN A 462 21.86 34.85 32.11
N MET A 463 21.36 35.90 31.46
CA MET A 463 21.52 37.23 31.98
C MET A 463 20.88 37.05 33.35
N ASP A 464 21.69 37.09 34.40
CA ASP A 464 21.21 37.28 35.75
C ASP A 464 20.30 38.50 35.64
N VAL A 465 19.00 38.25 35.47
CA VAL A 465 17.99 39.27 35.67
C VAL A 465 18.07 39.48 37.17
N PRO A 466 18.55 40.64 37.64
CA PRO A 466 18.60 40.90 39.06
C PRO A 466 17.18 40.76 39.58
N GLY A 467 16.98 39.85 40.53
CA GLY A 467 15.68 39.52 41.07
C GLY A 467 14.95 40.77 41.54
N LEU A 468 13.76 41.00 41.00
CA LEU A 468 12.73 41.76 41.68
C LEU A 468 12.15 40.85 42.76
N PRO A 469 12.06 41.27 44.04
CA PRO A 469 11.58 40.43 45.12
C PRO A 469 10.06 40.27 45.00
N GLY A 470 9.63 39.12 44.47
CA GLY A 470 8.25 38.64 44.54
C GLY A 470 8.05 37.70 45.73
N PRO A 471 6.85 37.65 46.33
CA PRO A 471 6.62 36.97 47.61
C PRO A 471 6.67 35.43 47.48
N PRO A 472 6.94 34.72 48.59
CA PRO A 472 7.14 33.28 48.59
C PRO A 472 5.79 32.56 48.58
N GLY A 473 5.55 31.70 47.59
CA GLY A 473 4.35 30.90 47.58
C GLY A 473 4.18 30.01 46.37
N GLN A 474 4.32 28.70 46.61
CA GLN A 474 3.83 27.58 45.81
C GLN A 474 4.70 27.15 44.62
N GLY A 475 5.38 26.03 44.84
CA GLY A 475 6.06 25.27 43.82
C GLY A 475 5.06 24.65 42.84
N SER A 476 5.35 24.82 41.56
CA SER A 476 4.94 23.90 40.51
C SER A 476 6.09 23.80 39.53
N SER A 477 6.98 22.84 39.79
CA SER A 477 7.93 22.34 38.81
C SER A 477 7.17 21.63 37.68
N THR A 478 6.60 22.41 36.76
CA THR A 478 6.19 21.87 35.45
C THR A 478 7.48 21.65 34.65
N SER A 479 8.00 20.43 34.76
CA SER A 479 9.12 19.92 34.00
C SER A 479 8.77 19.89 32.50
N ALA A 480 9.05 20.97 31.79
CA ALA A 480 9.27 20.88 30.35
C ALA A 480 10.46 19.93 30.13
N PRO A 481 10.43 19.03 29.13
CA PRO A 481 11.56 18.13 28.88
C PRO A 481 12.79 19.00 28.55
N PRO A 482 13.88 18.93 29.35
CA PRO A 482 14.94 19.93 29.33
C PRO A 482 15.84 19.88 28.08
N LEU A 483 15.55 19.03 27.10
CA LEU A 483 16.49 18.66 26.03
C LEU A 483 15.98 18.87 24.61
N GLY A 484 14.68 19.14 24.39
CA GLY A 484 14.15 19.41 23.04
C GLY A 484 14.43 18.33 21.98
N LEU A 485 14.74 17.09 22.38
CA LEU A 485 14.94 15.96 21.47
C LEU A 485 13.59 15.55 20.89
N GLY A 486 13.54 15.42 19.56
CA GLY A 486 12.37 14.88 18.89
C GLY A 486 12.31 13.36 19.00
N PRO A 487 11.18 12.73 18.63
CA PRO A 487 11.12 11.28 18.53
C PRO A 487 12.06 10.75 17.44
N ALA A 488 12.67 9.60 17.65
CA ALA A 488 13.44 8.92 16.62
C ALA A 488 12.48 8.31 15.58
N SER A 489 12.82 8.45 14.30
CA SER A 489 12.14 7.81 13.19
C SER A 489 13.07 6.80 12.53
N LEU A 490 12.55 5.62 12.19
CA LEU A 490 13.31 4.56 11.53
C LEU A 490 12.74 4.30 10.14
N SER A 491 13.60 4.24 9.13
CA SER A 491 13.25 3.77 7.80
C SER A 491 14.01 2.49 7.46
N PHE A 492 13.38 1.50 6.84
CA PHE A 492 14.02 0.21 6.51
C PHE A 492 13.24 -0.59 5.46
N GLU A 493 13.93 -1.57 4.86
CA GLU A 493 13.36 -2.55 3.93
C GLU A 493 13.64 -3.98 4.39
N LEU A 494 12.61 -4.82 4.45
CA LEU A 494 12.65 -6.21 4.89
C LEU A 494 12.32 -7.16 3.71
N PRO A 495 13.31 -7.57 2.92
CA PRO A 495 13.09 -8.52 1.84
C PRO A 495 12.78 -9.92 2.37
N ARG A 496 11.85 -10.63 1.71
CA ARG A 496 11.42 -12.00 2.05
C ARG A 496 10.81 -12.12 3.45
N HIS A 497 10.18 -11.06 3.94
CA HIS A 497 9.53 -11.02 5.23
C HIS A 497 8.15 -10.37 5.10
N THR A 498 7.20 -10.83 5.92
CA THR A 498 5.89 -10.20 6.14
C THR A 498 5.68 -10.09 7.64
N CYS A 499 5.31 -8.91 8.11
CA CYS A 499 4.99 -8.63 9.51
C CYS A 499 3.63 -9.22 9.91
N SER A 500 2.68 -9.32 8.97
CA SER A 500 1.39 -9.99 9.22
C SER A 500 1.50 -11.52 9.25
N GLY A 501 2.61 -12.10 8.78
CA GLY A 501 2.74 -13.54 8.57
C GLY A 501 2.04 -14.07 7.32
N LEU A 502 1.42 -13.21 6.50
CA LEU A 502 0.79 -13.62 5.24
C LEU A 502 1.82 -14.25 4.30
N GLN A 503 1.48 -15.42 3.79
CA GLN A 503 2.28 -16.16 2.82
C GLN A 503 1.40 -16.66 1.67
N VAL A 504 1.97 -16.63 0.47
CA VAL A 504 1.37 -17.26 -0.70
C VAL A 504 1.84 -18.71 -0.74
N ARG A 505 0.91 -19.65 -0.48
CA ARG A 505 1.18 -21.10 -0.48
C ARG A 505 1.41 -21.63 -1.88
N PHE A 506 0.61 -21.18 -2.85
CA PHE A 506 0.75 -21.57 -4.23
C PHE A 506 0.15 -20.54 -5.19
N LEU A 507 0.71 -20.54 -6.41
CA LEU A 507 0.18 -19.85 -7.57
C LEU A 507 -0.11 -20.86 -8.67
N ARG A 508 -1.39 -21.10 -8.97
CA ARG A 508 -1.84 -22.04 -10.00
C ARG A 508 -2.46 -21.29 -11.16
N LEU A 509 -2.09 -21.68 -12.37
CA LEU A 509 -2.67 -21.15 -13.60
C LEU A 509 -3.47 -22.29 -14.22
N ALA A 510 -4.76 -22.05 -14.46
CA ALA A 510 -5.68 -23.01 -15.07
C ALA A 510 -5.63 -22.89 -16.61
N PHE A 511 -4.42 -22.71 -17.14
CA PHE A 511 -4.14 -22.62 -18.57
C PHE A 511 -3.56 -23.96 -19.04
N ARG A 512 -4.14 -24.54 -20.10
CA ARG A 512 -3.44 -25.54 -20.91
C ARG A 512 -2.80 -24.78 -22.07
N PRO A 513 -1.48 -24.58 -22.09
CA PRO A 513 -0.85 -23.89 -23.20
C PRO A 513 -1.08 -24.64 -24.51
N CYS A 514 -1.46 -23.91 -25.57
CA CYS A 514 -1.14 -24.32 -26.93
C CYS A 514 0.39 -24.22 -27.10
N GLY A 515 1.13 -25.20 -26.55
CA GLY A 515 2.59 -25.22 -26.54
C GLY A 515 3.18 -25.77 -25.24
N ASN A 516 4.40 -26.32 -25.29
CA ASN A 516 4.98 -27.14 -24.23
C ASN A 516 5.66 -26.38 -23.06
N ALA A 517 5.43 -25.08 -22.90
CA ALA A 517 6.13 -24.26 -21.89
C ALA A 517 5.18 -23.82 -20.77
N ASN A 518 5.46 -24.28 -19.55
CA ASN A 518 4.81 -23.76 -18.36
C ASN A 518 5.24 -22.31 -18.13
N PRO A 519 4.30 -21.40 -17.81
CA PRO A 519 4.63 -20.00 -17.50
C PRO A 519 5.52 -19.89 -16.25
N HIS A 520 6.46 -18.94 -16.26
CA HIS A 520 7.28 -18.63 -15.09
C HIS A 520 6.45 -17.88 -14.05
N LYS A 521 6.65 -18.23 -12.78
CA LYS A 521 5.91 -17.69 -11.64
C LYS A 521 6.89 -17.16 -10.62
N TRP A 522 6.70 -15.90 -10.24
CA TRP A 522 7.54 -15.20 -9.30
C TRP A 522 6.68 -14.71 -8.14
N VAL A 523 7.13 -14.99 -6.92
CA VAL A 523 6.49 -14.48 -5.71
C VAL A 523 7.54 -13.77 -4.87
N ARG A 524 7.26 -12.53 -4.50
CA ARG A 524 8.11 -11.71 -3.64
C ARG A 524 7.29 -11.26 -2.44
N HIS A 525 7.93 -11.28 -1.28
CA HIS A 525 7.40 -10.70 -0.04
C HIS A 525 8.34 -9.56 0.35
N LEU A 526 7.77 -8.39 0.62
CA LEU A 526 8.51 -7.20 1.03
C LEU A 526 7.72 -6.45 2.08
N SER A 527 8.32 -6.19 3.23
CA SER A 527 7.81 -5.20 4.18
C SER A 527 8.73 -3.99 4.21
N HIS A 528 8.17 -2.79 4.24
CA HIS A 528 8.93 -1.57 4.47
C HIS A 528 8.25 -0.71 5.54
N SER A 529 9.04 0.14 6.19
CA SER A 529 8.53 1.13 7.13
C SER A 529 7.80 2.24 6.39
N ASP A 530 6.62 2.60 6.85
CA ASP A 530 5.93 3.82 6.41
C ASP A 530 6.14 4.93 7.45
N ALA A 531 5.74 4.68 8.70
CA ALA A 531 6.02 5.55 9.84
C ALA A 531 6.43 4.72 11.05
N TYR A 532 7.73 4.57 11.31
CA TYR A 532 8.24 3.86 12.48
C TYR A 532 8.84 4.84 13.48
N VAL A 533 8.05 5.25 14.48
CA VAL A 533 8.38 6.35 15.38
C VAL A 533 8.54 5.86 16.82
N ILE A 534 9.64 6.25 17.45
CA ILE A 534 10.01 5.88 18.81
C ILE A 534 10.20 7.16 19.61
N ARG A 535 9.36 7.40 20.61
CA ARG A 535 9.53 8.52 21.54
C ARG A 535 10.74 8.26 22.43
N ILE A 536 11.56 9.28 22.64
CA ILE A 536 12.78 9.23 23.46
C ILE A 536 12.55 10.02 24.74
#